data_AF-A0A2V7F044-F1
#
_entry.id   AF-A0A2V7F044-F1
#
_cell.length_a   1.000
_cell.length_b   1.000
_cell.length_c   1.000
_cell.angle_alpha   90.00
_cell.angle_beta   90.00
_cell.angle_gamma   90.00
#
_symmetry.space_group_name_H-M   'P 1'
#
loop_
_entity.id
_entity.type
_entity.pdbx_description
1 polymer ?
#
loop_
_entity_poly.entity_id
_entity_poly.type
_entity_poly.pdbx_seq_one_letter_code
_entity_poly.pdbx_strand_id
1 'polypeptide(L)'
;MVIEGPVRVPNTFRATGATMANIAGKESRALAFVDEYQRLRIAVDTQDTWRSASSVGGGRYLKLELLKPGTSNRVVRSEFINFEPVPVAVDLDGDGIEEVIVPQNQMEGHIGIVFRGPAGYRFQSVNSGFEGVITALGAIPGENPPTIIASVVRFDNILKGSGETQIIMTLGE
;
A
#
# COMPACT_ATOMS: atom_id res chain seq x y z
N MET A 1 -22.27 3.04 19.73
CA MET A 1 -23.35 2.65 18.81
C MET A 1 -22.83 2.90 17.41
N VAL A 2 -22.50 1.85 16.66
CA VAL A 2 -22.06 1.98 15.25
C VAL A 2 -23.34 2.10 14.43
N ILE A 3 -23.48 3.21 13.71
CA ILE A 3 -24.61 3.39 12.78
C ILE A 3 -24.22 2.66 11.50
N GLU A 4 -24.86 1.53 11.22
CA GLU A 4 -24.69 0.85 9.94
C GLU A 4 -25.35 1.68 8.84
N GLY A 5 -24.56 2.05 7.83
CA GLY A 5 -25.02 2.78 6.66
C GLY A 5 -24.17 2.43 5.43
N PRO A 6 -24.72 2.58 4.21
CA PRO A 6 -23.98 2.29 2.99
C PRO A 6 -22.78 3.24 2.86
N VAL A 7 -21.56 2.68 2.93
CA VAL A 7 -20.32 3.42 2.67
C VAL A 7 -20.14 3.54 1.16
N ARG A 8 -20.14 4.76 0.64
CA ARG A 8 -19.77 5.01 -0.76
C ARG A 8 -18.26 4.85 -0.90
N VAL A 9 -17.85 3.71 -1.43
CA VAL A 9 -16.48 3.43 -1.79
C VAL A 9 -16.14 4.17 -3.10
N PRO A 10 -15.00 4.86 -3.21
CA PRO A 10 -14.58 5.49 -4.46
C PRO A 10 -14.55 4.48 -5.61
N ASN A 11 -15.02 4.86 -6.80
CA ASN A 11 -15.07 3.94 -7.95
C ASN A 11 -13.67 3.43 -8.38
N THR A 12 -12.62 4.16 -8.03
CA THR A 12 -11.23 3.80 -8.27
C THR A 12 -10.62 2.91 -7.19
N PHE A 13 -11.37 2.62 -6.12
CA PHE A 13 -10.89 1.79 -5.03
C PHE A 13 -10.54 0.38 -5.53
N ARG A 14 -9.47 -0.15 -4.98
CA ARG A 14 -9.09 -1.54 -5.06
C ARG A 14 -8.89 -2.01 -3.63
N ALA A 15 -9.51 -3.15 -3.29
CA ALA A 15 -9.32 -3.75 -1.97
C ALA A 15 -7.84 -4.08 -1.72
N THR A 16 -7.12 -4.40 -2.79
CA THR A 16 -5.66 -4.54 -2.81
C THR A 16 -5.04 -3.14 -2.89
N GLY A 17 -4.05 -2.84 -2.06
CA GLY A 17 -3.41 -1.53 -2.09
C GLY A 17 -4.13 -0.45 -1.26
N ALA A 18 -4.88 -0.83 -0.22
CA ALA A 18 -5.55 0.11 0.68
C ALA A 18 -5.27 -0.18 2.16
N THR A 19 -5.21 0.87 2.98
CA THR A 19 -5.09 0.80 4.44
C THR A 19 -5.89 1.92 5.10
N MET A 20 -6.21 1.75 6.38
CA MET A 20 -6.84 2.78 7.20
C MET A 20 -5.78 3.40 8.11
N ALA A 21 -5.73 4.73 8.16
CA ALA A 21 -4.77 5.48 8.97
C ALA A 21 -5.47 6.60 9.76
N ASN A 22 -4.96 6.97 10.94
CA ASN A 22 -5.39 8.19 11.63
C ASN A 22 -4.60 9.45 11.19
N ILE A 23 -4.00 9.43 10.00
CA ILE A 23 -3.22 10.54 9.39
C ILE A 23 -3.99 11.89 9.31
N ALA A 24 -5.33 11.85 9.41
CA ALA A 24 -6.18 13.04 9.48
C ALA A 24 -6.36 13.60 10.91
N GLY A 25 -5.70 13.01 11.91
CA GLY A 25 -5.74 13.38 13.32
C GLY A 25 -6.13 12.19 14.21
N LYS A 26 -5.77 12.24 15.49
CA LYS A 26 -5.89 11.12 16.45
C LYS A 26 -7.28 10.47 16.53
N GLU A 27 -8.34 11.27 16.39
CA GLU A 27 -9.74 10.84 16.47
C GLU A 27 -10.38 10.64 15.08
N SER A 28 -9.63 10.78 13.99
CA SER A 28 -10.12 10.65 12.62
C SER A 28 -9.54 9.40 11.97
N ARG A 29 -10.30 8.76 11.08
CA ARG A 29 -9.82 7.66 10.25
C ARG A 29 -9.94 8.04 8.79
N ALA A 30 -8.80 8.01 8.11
CA ALA A 30 -8.66 8.18 6.68
C ALA A 30 -8.47 6.81 6.02
N LEU A 31 -9.04 6.66 4.82
CA LEU A 31 -8.73 5.58 3.90
C LEU A 31 -7.59 6.05 2.99
N ALA A 32 -6.47 5.34 3.04
CA ALA A 32 -5.35 5.53 2.13
C ALA A 32 -5.34 4.40 1.10
N PHE A 33 -5.35 4.70 -0.20
CA PHE A 33 -5.40 3.65 -1.23
C PHE A 33 -4.70 4.03 -2.53
N VAL A 34 -4.18 3.04 -3.24
CA VAL A 34 -3.61 3.21 -4.58
C VAL A 34 -4.74 3.16 -5.62
N ASP A 35 -4.91 4.24 -6.38
CA ASP A 35 -5.89 4.32 -7.47
C ASP A 35 -5.42 3.64 -8.76
N GLU A 36 -6.31 3.55 -9.74
CA GLU A 36 -6.05 2.94 -11.05
C GLU A 36 -4.94 3.62 -11.87
N TYR A 37 -4.55 4.84 -11.52
CA TYR A 37 -3.46 5.59 -12.14
C TYR A 37 -2.17 5.49 -11.32
N GLN A 38 -2.07 4.51 -10.42
CA GLN A 38 -0.92 4.32 -9.53
C GLN A 38 -0.66 5.55 -8.67
N ARG A 39 -1.70 6.23 -8.16
CA ARG A 39 -1.56 7.34 -7.22
C ARG A 39 -2.09 6.95 -5.85
N LEU A 40 -1.36 7.33 -4.80
CA LEU A 40 -1.86 7.21 -3.43
C LEU A 40 -2.90 8.31 -3.22
N ARG A 41 -4.09 7.94 -2.77
CA ARG A 41 -5.15 8.85 -2.36
C ARG A 41 -5.33 8.77 -0.86
N ILE A 42 -5.68 9.91 -0.26
CA ILE A 42 -6.22 9.96 1.10
C ILE A 42 -7.65 10.43 0.98
N ALA A 43 -8.58 9.63 1.51
CA ALA A 43 -9.97 9.99 1.64
C ALA A 43 -10.35 10.02 3.13
N VAL A 44 -11.03 11.08 3.55
CA VAL A 44 -11.61 11.20 4.90
C VAL A 44 -13.12 11.23 4.73
N ASP A 45 -13.80 10.38 5.50
CA ASP A 45 -15.23 10.11 5.37
C ASP A 45 -15.64 9.67 3.95
N THR A 46 -16.02 10.63 3.10
CA THR A 46 -16.46 10.42 1.71
C THR A 46 -15.80 11.38 0.73
N GLN A 47 -14.79 12.14 1.16
CA GLN A 47 -14.12 13.14 0.35
C GLN A 47 -12.67 12.73 0.10
N ASP A 48 -12.27 12.73 -1.18
CA ASP A 48 -10.86 12.66 -1.57
C ASP A 48 -10.19 13.97 -1.15
N THR A 49 -9.39 13.93 -0.09
CA THR A 49 -8.74 15.13 0.47
C THR A 49 -7.36 15.35 -0.13
N TRP A 50 -6.73 14.31 -0.66
CA TRP A 50 -5.39 14.41 -1.24
C TRP A 50 -5.07 13.29 -2.22
N ARG A 51 -4.13 13.57 -3.14
CA ARG A 51 -3.60 12.62 -4.11
C ARG A 51 -2.10 12.85 -4.33
N SER A 52 -1.31 11.78 -4.43
CA SER A 52 0.11 11.87 -4.74
C SER A 52 0.33 12.41 -6.15
N ALA A 53 1.38 13.23 -6.32
CA ALA A 53 1.83 13.65 -7.64
C ALA A 53 2.59 12.52 -8.36
N SER A 54 3.45 11.84 -7.61
CA SER A 54 4.27 10.72 -8.08
C SER A 54 3.50 9.40 -8.10
N SER A 55 3.93 8.50 -8.98
CA SER A 55 3.42 7.13 -9.04
C SER A 55 3.86 6.33 -7.81
N VAL A 56 3.00 5.42 -7.36
CA VAL A 56 3.22 4.49 -6.24
C VAL A 56 2.68 3.10 -6.60
N GLY A 57 2.78 2.13 -5.69
CA GLY A 57 2.37 0.75 -5.91
C GLY A 57 3.25 0.08 -6.95
N GLY A 58 2.63 -0.68 -7.86
CA GLY A 58 3.31 -1.41 -8.92
C GLY A 58 3.30 -2.91 -8.68
N GLY A 59 2.10 -3.45 -8.43
CA GLY A 59 1.85 -4.85 -8.12
C GLY A 59 1.67 -5.80 -9.29
N ARG A 60 2.02 -5.41 -10.52
CA ARG A 60 1.84 -6.25 -11.73
C ARG A 60 2.50 -7.63 -11.69
N TYR A 61 3.41 -7.84 -10.73
CA TYR A 61 4.10 -9.11 -10.50
C TYR A 61 3.36 -10.02 -9.50
N LEU A 62 2.39 -9.46 -8.76
CA LEU A 62 1.52 -10.18 -7.84
C LEU A 62 0.21 -10.47 -8.55
N LYS A 63 -0.04 -11.76 -8.84
CA LYS A 63 -1.26 -12.21 -9.49
C LYS A 63 -1.98 -13.21 -8.63
N LEU A 64 -3.27 -12.97 -8.43
CA LEU A 64 -4.17 -13.92 -7.82
C LEU A 64 -4.96 -14.62 -8.92
N GLU A 65 -4.94 -15.95 -8.92
CA GLU A 65 -5.79 -16.75 -9.77
C GLU A 65 -7.17 -16.88 -9.13
N LEU A 66 -8.18 -16.28 -9.76
CA LEU A 66 -9.57 -16.42 -9.40
C LEU A 66 -10.20 -17.52 -10.26
N LEU A 67 -10.62 -18.60 -9.61
CA LEU A 67 -11.34 -19.69 -10.24
C LEU A 67 -12.83 -19.36 -10.30
N LYS A 68 -13.35 -19.04 -11.50
CA LYS A 68 -14.76 -18.75 -11.72
C LYS A 68 -15.51 -20.03 -12.15
N PRO A 69 -16.69 -20.32 -11.56
CA PRO A 69 -17.58 -21.34 -12.08
C PRO A 69 -18.00 -20.98 -13.51
N GLY A 70 -17.79 -21.87 -14.47
CA GLY A 70 -18.30 -21.66 -15.83
C GLY A 70 -19.82 -21.69 -15.87
N THR A 71 -20.39 -21.15 -16.95
CA THR A 71 -21.84 -21.19 -17.22
C THR A 71 -22.39 -22.61 -17.43
N SER A 72 -21.50 -23.62 -17.53
CA SER A 72 -21.83 -25.04 -17.40
C SER A 72 -20.98 -25.63 -16.28
N ASN A 73 -21.58 -26.48 -15.43
CA ASN A 73 -20.99 -27.06 -14.20
C ASN A 73 -19.67 -27.86 -14.38
N ARG A 74 -19.07 -27.92 -15.57
CA ARG A 74 -17.90 -28.74 -15.89
C ARG A 74 -16.65 -27.97 -16.31
N VAL A 75 -16.71 -26.65 -16.48
CA VAL A 75 -15.54 -25.85 -16.91
C VAL A 75 -15.28 -24.76 -15.89
N VAL A 76 -14.19 -24.88 -15.14
CA VAL A 76 -13.65 -23.80 -14.31
C VAL A 76 -12.84 -22.86 -15.21
N ARG A 77 -13.08 -21.55 -15.13
CA ARG A 77 -12.28 -20.55 -15.85
C ARG A 77 -11.37 -19.83 -14.88
N SER A 78 -10.09 -19.73 -15.21
CA SER A 78 -9.13 -18.94 -14.45
C SER A 78 -9.13 -17.49 -14.94
N GLU A 79 -9.23 -16.56 -14.01
CA GLU A 79 -9.03 -15.14 -14.24
C GLU A 79 -7.90 -14.64 -13.33
N PHE A 80 -6.88 -13.99 -13.90
CA PHE A 80 -5.76 -13.48 -13.14
C PHE A 80 -5.99 -12.00 -12.81
N ILE A 81 -5.99 -11.69 -11.52
CA ILE A 81 -6.18 -10.33 -11.02
C ILE A 81 -4.84 -9.85 -10.47
N ASN A 82 -4.38 -8.67 -10.91
CA ASN A 82 -3.20 -8.03 -10.35
C ASN A 82 -3.50 -7.50 -8.95
N PHE A 83 -2.54 -7.63 -8.04
CA PHE A 83 -2.66 -7.23 -6.65
C PHE A 83 -1.71 -6.08 -6.36
N GLU A 84 -2.20 -4.95 -5.86
CA GLU A 84 -1.30 -3.86 -5.43
C GLU A 84 -0.72 -4.17 -4.04
N PRO A 85 0.60 -3.95 -3.82
CA PRO A 85 1.19 -4.02 -2.49
C PRO A 85 0.45 -3.08 -1.54
N VAL A 86 0.05 -3.63 -0.40
CA VAL A 86 -0.77 -2.91 0.58
C VAL A 86 0.09 -1.84 1.26
N PRO A 87 -0.32 -0.56 1.26
CA PRO A 87 0.32 0.46 2.08
C PRO A 87 0.23 0.12 3.57
N VAL A 88 1.19 0.56 4.36
CA VAL A 88 1.17 0.38 5.82
C VAL A 88 0.95 1.73 6.48
N ALA A 89 0.03 1.77 7.44
CA ALA A 89 -0.16 2.91 8.33
C ALA A 89 0.61 2.61 9.63
N VAL A 90 1.49 3.50 10.04
CA VAL A 90 2.27 3.38 11.27
C VAL A 90 2.76 4.75 11.72
N ASP A 91 2.74 5.00 13.02
CA ASP A 91 3.31 6.19 13.65
C ASP A 91 4.85 6.12 13.60
N LEU A 92 5.47 6.92 12.71
CA LEU A 92 6.91 6.88 12.48
C LEU A 92 7.71 7.76 13.43
N ASP A 93 7.10 8.80 13.99
CA ASP A 93 7.79 9.77 14.85
C ASP A 93 7.33 9.74 16.32
N GLY A 94 6.29 8.97 16.63
CA GLY A 94 5.77 8.76 17.97
C GLY A 94 4.81 9.85 18.45
N ASP A 95 4.26 10.68 17.56
CA ASP A 95 3.34 11.76 17.93
C ASP A 95 1.89 11.26 18.15
N GLY A 96 1.61 9.99 17.86
CA GLY A 96 0.31 9.33 17.93
C GLY A 96 -0.54 9.46 16.66
N ILE A 97 0.02 10.00 15.57
CA ILE A 97 -0.57 10.09 14.24
C ILE A 97 0.21 9.16 13.31
N GLU A 98 -0.51 8.33 12.57
CA GLU A 98 0.06 7.37 11.64
C GLU A 98 0.46 8.05 10.32
N GLU A 99 1.70 7.84 9.90
CA GLU A 99 2.12 8.02 8.52
C GLU A 99 1.70 6.83 7.66
N VAL A 100 1.63 7.05 6.35
CA VAL A 100 1.37 5.99 5.37
C VAL A 100 2.62 5.74 4.55
N ILE A 101 3.15 4.53 4.64
CA ILE A 101 4.22 4.01 3.79
C ILE A 101 3.60 3.23 2.63
N VAL A 102 4.02 3.52 1.41
CA VAL A 102 3.58 2.81 0.20
C VAL A 102 4.78 2.47 -0.68
N PRO A 103 4.84 1.28 -1.32
CA PRO A 103 5.88 0.99 -2.29
C PRO A 103 5.87 1.97 -3.47
N GLN A 104 7.04 2.24 -4.05
CA GLN A 104 7.19 2.97 -5.31
C GLN A 104 7.96 2.15 -6.34
N ASN A 105 7.42 1.00 -6.75
CA ASN A 105 8.12 0.02 -7.59
C ASN A 105 8.40 0.48 -9.04
N GLN A 106 8.09 1.73 -9.38
CA GLN A 106 8.61 2.39 -10.58
C GLN A 106 10.12 2.63 -10.48
N MET A 107 10.66 2.72 -9.26
CA MET A 107 12.07 2.76 -8.93
C MET A 107 12.34 1.68 -7.87
N GLU A 108 13.18 0.69 -8.16
CA GLU A 108 13.45 -0.40 -7.22
C GLU A 108 14.05 0.13 -5.91
N GLY A 109 13.64 -0.43 -4.78
CA GLY A 109 14.07 0.02 -3.46
C GLY A 109 13.49 1.34 -2.97
N HIS A 110 12.55 1.96 -3.70
CA HIS A 110 11.91 3.19 -3.24
C HIS A 110 10.59 2.93 -2.52
N ILE A 111 10.37 3.70 -1.46
CA ILE A 111 9.09 3.83 -0.76
C ILE A 111 8.65 5.29 -0.76
N GLY A 112 7.34 5.50 -0.77
CA GLY A 112 6.71 6.79 -0.54
C GLY A 112 6.19 6.85 0.89
N ILE A 113 6.42 7.97 1.57
CA ILE A 113 5.90 8.25 2.90
C ILE A 113 4.96 9.45 2.78
N VAL A 114 3.73 9.29 3.24
CA VAL A 114 2.77 10.39 3.41
C VAL A 114 2.60 10.69 4.88
N PHE A 115 2.74 11.97 5.21
CA PHE A 115 2.56 12.50 6.56
C PHE A 115 1.82 13.84 6.49
N ARG A 116 1.22 14.27 7.59
CA ARG A 116 0.49 15.54 7.65
C ARG A 116 1.33 16.62 8.32
N GLY A 117 1.73 17.63 7.55
CA GLY A 117 2.41 18.82 8.07
C GLY A 117 1.46 20.00 8.30
N PRO A 118 1.98 21.15 8.77
CA PRO A 118 1.19 22.37 9.01
C PRO A 118 0.45 22.90 7.79
N ALA A 119 0.97 22.64 6.58
CA ALA A 119 0.39 23.06 5.31
C ALA A 119 -0.48 21.97 4.63
N GLY A 120 -0.77 20.87 5.32
CA GLY A 120 -1.49 19.72 4.79
C GLY A 120 -0.58 18.52 4.52
N TYR A 121 -1.07 17.56 3.72
CA TYR A 121 -0.36 16.32 3.42
C TYR A 121 0.88 16.57 2.57
N ARG A 122 1.97 15.88 2.93
CA ARG A 122 3.24 15.88 2.21
C ARG A 122 3.57 14.46 1.77
N PHE A 123 4.25 14.35 0.64
CA PHE A 123 4.73 13.08 0.10
C PHE A 123 6.25 13.15 -0.03
N GLN A 124 6.93 12.17 0.54
CA GLN A 124 8.37 12.03 0.44
C GLN A 124 8.72 10.68 -0.16
N SER A 125 9.46 10.69 -1.27
CA SER A 125 10.09 9.48 -1.80
C SER A 125 11.40 9.25 -1.05
N VAL A 126 11.59 8.05 -0.53
CA VAL A 126 12.78 7.62 0.21
C VAL A 126 13.35 6.38 -0.47
N ASN A 127 14.67 6.34 -0.62
CA ASN A 127 15.37 5.09 -0.94
C ASN A 127 15.48 4.29 0.37
N SER A 128 14.81 3.15 0.44
CA SER A 128 14.79 2.30 1.64
C SER A 128 16.04 1.42 1.78
N GLY A 129 16.92 1.41 0.78
CA GLY A 129 18.06 0.51 0.71
C GLY A 129 17.71 -0.92 0.30
N PHE A 130 16.44 -1.23 0.03
CA PHE A 130 16.02 -2.55 -0.41
C PHE A 130 16.42 -2.81 -1.87
N GLU A 131 17.02 -3.96 -2.15
CA GLU A 131 17.40 -4.34 -3.51
C GLU A 131 16.29 -5.15 -4.19
N GLY A 132 15.36 -4.44 -4.85
CA GLY A 132 14.36 -5.07 -5.72
C GLY A 132 12.97 -4.46 -5.65
N VAL A 133 11.97 -5.27 -6.03
CA VAL A 133 10.56 -4.88 -6.05
C VAL A 133 9.90 -5.23 -4.72
N ILE A 134 9.30 -4.24 -4.07
CA ILE A 134 8.60 -4.43 -2.79
C ILE A 134 7.19 -4.96 -3.08
N THR A 135 6.91 -6.16 -2.59
CA THR A 135 5.66 -6.90 -2.84
C THR A 135 4.70 -6.89 -1.66
N ALA A 136 5.23 -6.75 -0.44
CA ALA A 136 4.43 -6.53 0.74
C ALA A 136 5.19 -5.63 1.71
N LEU A 137 4.45 -4.87 2.51
CA LEU A 137 4.95 -4.13 3.65
C LEU A 137 4.20 -4.58 4.90
N GLY A 138 4.87 -4.49 6.04
CA GLY A 138 4.32 -4.62 7.37
C GLY A 138 5.06 -3.68 8.33
N ALA A 139 4.50 -3.49 9.52
CA ALA A 139 5.18 -2.80 10.60
C ALA A 139 4.90 -3.49 11.93
N ILE A 140 5.89 -3.47 12.82
CA ILE A 140 5.72 -3.82 14.23
C ILE A 140 5.66 -2.49 15.00
N PRO A 141 4.47 -2.05 15.43
CA PRO A 141 4.33 -0.85 16.23
C PRO A 141 4.83 -1.08 17.66
N GLY A 142 5.31 -0.03 18.32
CA GLY A 142 5.68 -0.05 19.75
C GLY A 142 7.14 0.32 20.04
N GLU A 143 7.99 0.32 19.03
CA GLU A 143 9.32 0.95 19.05
C GLU A 143 9.22 2.35 18.42
N ASN A 144 10.08 3.29 18.83
CA ASN A 144 10.21 4.60 18.17
C ASN A 144 11.67 4.81 17.73
N PRO A 145 12.01 4.61 16.44
CA PRO A 145 11.07 4.37 15.33
C PRO A 145 10.52 2.93 15.31
N PRO A 146 9.35 2.69 14.69
CA PRO A 146 8.80 1.35 14.53
C PRO A 146 9.65 0.51 13.59
N THR A 147 9.62 -0.81 13.79
CA THR A 147 10.25 -1.76 12.86
C THR A 147 9.38 -1.92 11.60
N ILE A 148 9.95 -1.68 10.42
CA ILE A 148 9.33 -1.88 9.11
C ILE A 148 9.78 -3.21 8.53
N ILE A 149 8.82 -4.00 8.03
CA ILE A 149 9.07 -5.29 7.37
C ILE A 149 8.68 -5.16 5.90
N ALA A 150 9.52 -5.67 5.00
CA ALA A 150 9.26 -5.70 3.58
C ALA A 150 9.51 -7.10 3.00
N SER A 151 8.60 -7.56 2.15
CA SER A 151 8.86 -8.66 1.22
C SER A 151 9.37 -8.07 -0.08
N VAL A 152 10.59 -8.42 -0.47
CA VAL A 152 11.28 -7.87 -1.64
C VAL A 152 11.61 -9.00 -2.60
N VAL A 153 11.27 -8.81 -3.88
CA VAL A 153 11.60 -9.75 -4.95
C VAL A 153 12.70 -9.15 -5.80
N ARG A 154 13.84 -9.83 -5.85
CA ARG A 154 14.94 -9.53 -6.77
C ARG A 154 14.80 -10.42 -7.99
N PHE A 155 14.45 -9.82 -9.12
CA PHE A 155 14.26 -10.56 -10.37
C PHE A 155 15.60 -10.88 -11.04
N ASP A 156 15.73 -12.10 -11.55
CA ASP A 156 16.98 -12.58 -12.17
C ASP A 156 17.09 -12.20 -13.65
N ASN A 157 16.02 -11.64 -14.22
CA ASN A 157 15.93 -11.32 -15.64
C ASN A 157 15.08 -10.07 -15.90
N ILE A 158 15.31 -9.44 -17.06
CA ILE A 158 14.62 -8.23 -17.51
C ILE A 158 13.11 -8.46 -17.69
N LEU A 159 12.71 -9.69 -18.03
CA LEU A 159 11.30 -10.07 -18.20
C LEU A 159 10.55 -10.25 -16.87
N LYS A 160 11.27 -10.21 -15.74
CA LYS A 160 10.73 -10.33 -14.37
C LYS A 160 9.81 -11.55 -14.19
N GLY A 161 10.20 -12.67 -14.79
CA GLY A 161 9.45 -13.94 -14.74
C GLY A 161 9.86 -14.88 -13.59
N SER A 162 11.04 -14.66 -13.01
CA SER A 162 11.57 -15.42 -11.87
C SER A 162 12.47 -14.52 -11.02
N GLY A 163 12.59 -14.83 -9.74
CA GLY A 163 13.43 -14.09 -8.81
C GLY A 163 13.51 -14.74 -7.44
N GLU A 164 14.37 -14.20 -6.61
CA GLU A 164 14.52 -14.55 -5.20
C GLU A 164 13.65 -13.62 -4.34
N THR A 165 12.90 -14.19 -3.40
CA THR A 165 12.13 -13.42 -2.42
C THR A 165 12.90 -13.35 -1.11
N GLN A 166 13.03 -12.15 -0.57
CA GLN A 166 13.65 -11.87 0.71
C GLN A 166 12.66 -11.15 1.62
N ILE A 167 12.69 -11.46 2.91
CA ILE A 167 12.00 -10.69 3.94
C ILE A 167 13.06 -9.86 4.66
N ILE A 168 12.94 -8.54 4.56
CA ILE A 168 13.86 -7.58 5.15
C ILE A 168 13.12 -6.84 6.25
N MET A 169 13.77 -6.62 7.39
CA MET A 169 13.25 -5.78 8.46
C MET A 169 14.23 -4.66 8.77
N THR A 170 13.73 -3.46 9.05
CA THR A 170 14.53 -2.42 9.69
C THR A 170 14.73 -2.81 11.15
N LEU A 171 15.87 -2.44 11.72
CA LEU A 171 16.08 -2.54 13.16
C LEU A 171 15.81 -1.15 13.74
N GLY A 172 14.90 -1.05 14.72
CA GLY A 172 14.87 0.11 15.60
C GLY A 172 16.15 0.11 16.44
N GLU A 173 16.82 1.26 16.55
CA GLU A 173 17.91 1.46 17.52
C GLU A 173 17.35 1.82 18.90
#